data_AF-A0A650CYD7-F1
#
_entry.id   AF-A0A650CYD7-F1
#
_cell.length_a   1.000
_cell.length_b   1.000
_cell.length_c   1.000
_cell.angle_alpha   90.00
_cell.angle_beta   90.00
_cell.angle_gamma   90.00
#
_symmetry.space_group_name_H-M   'P 1'
#
loop_
_entity.id
_entity.type
_entity.pdbx_description
1 polymer ?
#
loop_
_entity_poly.entity_id
_entity_poly.type
_entity_poly.pdbx_seq_one_letter_code
_entity_poly.pdbx_strand_id
1 'polypeptide(L)' 'MGIGLILLSALVIYVSFSIFFLGLKIKLGGYDISPLIIKIINFAIIFLVFIYLAYVGYIMIFHAQEK' A
#
# COMPACT_ATOMS: atom_id res chain seq x y z
N MET A 1 10.62 -8.22 16.17
CA MET A 1 10.35 -8.16 14.71
C MET A 1 8.85 -8.05 14.39
N GLY A 2 7.95 -8.82 15.03
CA GLY A 2 6.50 -8.76 14.74
C GLY A 2 5.82 -7.39 14.96
N ILE A 3 6.12 -6.68 16.05
CA ILE A 3 5.52 -5.36 16.34
C ILE A 3 5.89 -4.29 15.27
N GLY A 4 7.11 -4.35 14.74
CA GLY A 4 7.55 -3.44 13.67
C GLY A 4 6.78 -3.65 12.38
N LEU A 5 6.46 -4.91 12.04
CA LEU A 5 5.62 -5.23 10.88
C LEU A 5 4.17 -4.76 11.06
N ILE A 6 3.62 -4.92 12.26
CA ILE A 6 2.26 -4.45 12.59
C ILE A 6 2.17 -2.92 12.47
N LEU A 7 3.16 -2.20 12.98
CA LEU A 7 3.24 -0.74 12.84
C LEU A 7 3.39 -0.31 11.39
N LEU A 8 4.21 -1.02 10.60
CA LEU A 8 4.37 -0.74 9.18
C LEU A 8 3.08 -1.01 8.40
N SER A 9 2.37 -2.09 8.68
CA SER A 9 1.06 -2.39 8.09
C SER A 9 0.02 -1.32 8.46
N ALA A 10 -0.02 -0.87 9.72
CA ALA A 10 -0.92 0.19 10.16
C ALA A 10 -0.61 1.53 9.45
N LEU A 11 0.67 1.87 9.28
CA LEU A 11 1.11 3.07 8.56
C LEU A 11 0.71 3.01 7.08
N VAL A 12 0.84 1.85 6.44
CA VAL A 12 0.37 1.67 5.06
C VAL A 12 -1.13 1.89 4.95
N ILE A 13 -1.91 1.23 5.80
CA ILE A 13 -3.38 1.34 5.77
C ILE A 13 -3.77 2.80 5.93
N TYR A 14 -3.13 3.51 6.86
CA TYR A 14 -3.34 4.94 7.07
C TYR A 14 -3.01 5.78 5.82
N VAL A 15 -1.87 5.54 5.16
CA VAL A 15 -1.48 6.26 3.93
C VAL A 15 -2.45 5.95 2.77
N SER A 16 -2.90 4.71 2.63
CA SER A 16 -3.90 4.31 1.64
C SER A 16 -5.23 5.04 1.84
N PHE A 17 -5.71 5.16 3.09
CA PHE A 17 -6.91 5.96 3.39
C PHE A 17 -6.69 7.44 3.14
N SER A 18 -5.53 7.99 3.53
CA SER A 18 -5.19 9.40 3.33
C SER A 18 -5.24 9.81 1.85
N ILE A 19 -4.81 8.93 0.94
CA ILE A 19 -4.87 9.17 -0.51
C ILE A 19 -6.30 9.15 -1.04
N PHE A 20 -7.17 8.33 -0.46
CA PHE A 20 -8.61 8.32 -0.77
C PHE A 20 -9.28 9.66 -0.39
N PHE A 21 -8.82 10.28 0.69
CA PHE A 21 -9.30 11.57 1.17
C PHE A 21 -8.58 12.78 0.55
N LEU A 22 -7.49 12.58 -0.21
CA LEU A 22 -6.65 13.68 -0.71
C LEU A 22 -7.35 14.56 -1.77
N GLY A 23 -8.58 14.24 -2.19
CA GLY A 23 -9.42 15.15 -2.99
C GLY A 23 -8.76 15.64 -4.29
N LEU A 24 -7.85 14.86 -4.86
CA LEU A 24 -7.06 15.22 -6.05
C LEU A 24 -7.97 15.37 -7.26
N LYS A 25 -8.47 16.59 -7.53
CA LYS A 25 -9.26 16.90 -8.73
C LYS A 25 -8.34 17.23 -9.92
N ILE A 26 -7.91 16.21 -10.63
CA ILE A 26 -7.20 16.32 -11.91
C ILE A 26 -8.23 16.32 -13.04
N LYS A 27 -8.54 17.51 -13.57
CA LYS A 27 -9.37 17.68 -14.76
C LYS A 27 -8.48 17.66 -16.01
N LEU A 28 -8.71 16.72 -16.93
CA LEU A 28 -8.07 16.69 -18.24
C LEU A 28 -9.15 16.91 -19.32
N GLY A 29 -9.05 17.99 -20.09
CA GLY A 29 -9.88 18.21 -21.27
C GLY A 29 -11.41 18.15 -21.04
N GLY A 30 -11.90 18.53 -19.87
CA GLY A 30 -13.33 18.53 -19.53
C GLY A 30 -13.88 17.23 -18.92
N TYR A 31 -13.10 16.15 -18.92
CA TYR A 31 -13.44 14.91 -18.21
C TYR A 31 -12.72 14.83 -16.87
N ASP A 32 -13.45 14.41 -15.84
CA ASP A 32 -12.91 14.22 -14.49
C ASP A 32 -12.19 12.86 -14.42
N ILE A 33 -10.88 12.86 -14.69
CA ILE A 33 -10.03 11.64 -14.71
C ILE A 33 -9.45 11.35 -13.31
N SER A 34 -9.60 12.30 -12.39
CA SER A 34 -9.31 12.17 -10.95
C SER A 34 -9.67 10.82 -10.34
N PRO A 35 -10.91 10.30 -10.50
CA PRO A 35 -11.31 9.10 -9.79
C PRO A 35 -10.58 7.86 -10.33
N LEU A 36 -10.20 7.85 -11.61
CA LEU A 36 -9.44 6.75 -12.21
C LEU A 36 -8.00 6.75 -11.70
N ILE A 37 -7.35 7.92 -11.71
CA ILE A 37 -5.95 8.07 -11.26
C ILE A 37 -5.83 7.75 -9.76
N ILE A 38 -6.76 8.23 -8.94
CA ILE A 38 -6.77 7.94 -7.50
C ILE A 38 -6.92 6.43 -7.25
N LYS A 39 -7.79 5.74 -8.00
CA LYS A 39 -7.94 4.27 -7.90
C LYS A 39 -6.65 3.52 -8.26
N ILE A 40 -5.97 3.92 -9.34
CA ILE A 40 -4.72 3.28 -9.78
C ILE A 40 -3.63 3.48 -8.73
N ILE A 41 -3.46 4.69 -8.21
CA ILE A 41 -2.47 5.00 -7.16
C ILE A 41 -2.76 4.18 -5.90
N ASN A 42 -4.03 4.10 -5.47
CA ASN A 42 -4.41 3.31 -4.32
C ASN A 42 -4.10 1.81 -4.52
N PHE A 43 -4.44 1.27 -5.70
CA PHE A 43 -4.13 -0.12 -6.03
C PHE A 43 -2.61 -0.38 -6.02
N ALA A 44 -1.81 0.51 -6.61
CA ALA A 44 -0.36 0.39 -6.63
C ALA A 44 0.25 0.37 -5.22
N ILE A 45 -0.25 1.21 -4.31
CA ILE A 45 0.24 1.28 -2.93
C ILE A 45 -0.11 0.01 -2.15
N ILE A 46 -1.35 -0.45 -2.26
CA ILE A 46 -1.78 -1.71 -1.64
C ILE A 46 -0.94 -2.88 -2.18
N PHE A 47 -0.78 -2.94 -3.50
CA PHE A 47 -0.01 -3.99 -4.18
C PHE A 47 1.45 -4.03 -3.73
N LEU A 48 2.14 -2.88 -3.68
CA LEU A 48 3.51 -2.76 -3.19
C LEU A 48 3.66 -3.27 -1.76
N VAL A 49 2.65 -3.02 -0.92
CA VAL A 49 2.72 -3.42 0.48
C VAL A 49 2.47 -4.91 0.64
N PHE A 50 1.54 -5.48 -0.14
CA PHE A 50 1.39 -6.93 -0.19
C PHE A 50 2.66 -7.63 -0.66
N ILE A 51 3.37 -7.09 -1.67
CA ILE A 51 4.68 -7.60 -2.09
C ILE A 51 5.68 -7.54 -0.92
N TYR A 52 5.77 -6.41 -0.23
CA TYR A 52 6.67 -6.26 0.90
C TYR A 52 6.36 -7.26 2.03
N LEU A 53 5.08 -7.41 2.38
CA LEU A 53 4.64 -8.37 3.40
C LEU A 53 4.92 -9.81 2.98
N ALA A 54 4.72 -10.16 1.72
CA ALA A 54 5.05 -11.47 1.18
C ALA A 54 6.57 -11.73 1.25
N TYR A 55 7.39 -10.75 0.90
CA TYR A 55 8.85 -10.84 0.98
C TYR A 55 9.34 -11.02 2.41
N VAL A 56 8.85 -10.21 3.35
CA VAL A 56 9.26 -10.34 4.76
C VAL A 56 8.73 -11.65 5.36
N GLY A 57 7.49 -12.03 5.04
CA GLY A 57 6.92 -13.31 5.44
C GLY A 57 7.75 -14.49 4.92
N TYR A 58 8.17 -14.44 3.65
CA TYR A 58 9.05 -15.43 3.05
C TYR A 58 10.39 -15.53 3.80
N ILE A 59 11.06 -14.40 4.06
CA ILE A 59 12.32 -14.39 4.82
C ILE A 59 12.12 -14.95 6.22
N MET A 60 11.06 -14.57 6.93
CA MET A 60 10.79 -15.07 8.27
C MET A 60 10.59 -16.59 8.31
N ILE A 61 9.84 -17.14 7.36
CA ILE A 61 9.62 -18.59 7.25
C ILE A 61 10.96 -19.30 6.97
N PHE A 62 11.74 -18.77 6.03
CA PHE A 62 13.02 -19.38 5.64
C PHE A 62 14.05 -19.36 6.78
N HIS A 63 14.17 -18.23 7.47
CA HIS A 63 15.08 -18.09 8.62
C HIS A 63 14.64 -18.91 9.84
N ALA A 64 13.35 -19.19 9.99
CA ALA A 64 12.83 -20.06 11.05
C ALA A 64 13.07 -21.56 10.77
N GLN A 65 13.36 -21.94 9.52
CA GLN A 65 13.64 -23.32 9.11
C GLN A 65 15.15 -23.66 9.16
N GLU A 66 16.03 -22.66 9.23
CA GLU A 66 17.50 -22.83 9.35
C GLU A 66 17.99 -23.03 10.81
N LYS A 67 17.09 -22.99 11.81
CA LYS A 67 17.36 -23.35 13.21
C LYS A 67 16.70 -24.66 13.58
#